data_AF-E6TN27-F1
#
_entry.id   AF-E6TN27-F1
#
_cell.length_a   1.000
_cell.length_b   1.000
_cell.length_c   1.000
_cell.angle_alpha   90.00
_cell.angle_beta   90.00
_cell.angle_gamma   90.00
#
_symmetry.space_group_name_H-M   'P 1'
#
loop_
_entity.id
_entity.type
_entity.pdbx_description
1 polymer ?
#
loop_
_entity_poly.entity_id
_entity_poly.type
_entity_poly.pdbx_seq_one_letter_code
_entity_poly.pdbx_strand_id
1 'polypeptide(L)'
;MRDSAVFAQVKALQARKRCAALSATALEIHVRAVADRTGSVYPAFVSDGRLDAIAPGRVTTMAALELCMAGLWYRASDGYVVADLDLIEHFARPVRRRWIRAVGRFFKEFLIPV
;
A
#
# COMPACT_ATOMS: atom_id res chain seq x y z
N MET A 1 4.66 -8.92 -3.15
CA MET A 1 3.63 -8.88 -4.22
C MET A 1 4.29 -9.22 -5.55
N ARG A 2 3.63 -9.90 -6.48
CA ARG A 2 4.23 -10.25 -7.79
C ARG A 2 4.27 -9.02 -8.71
N ASP A 3 5.28 -8.92 -9.56
CA ASP A 3 5.47 -7.74 -10.43
C ASP A 3 4.33 -7.53 -11.43
N SER A 4 3.69 -8.60 -11.92
CA SER A 4 2.51 -8.48 -12.78
C SER A 4 1.32 -7.79 -12.09
N ALA A 5 1.15 -8.05 -10.79
CA ALA A 5 0.11 -7.38 -9.99
C ALA A 5 0.48 -5.92 -9.72
N VAL A 6 1.76 -5.63 -9.47
CA VAL A 6 2.27 -4.26 -9.34
C VAL A 6 2.01 -3.48 -10.62
N PHE A 7 2.37 -4.04 -11.78
CA PHE A 7 2.17 -3.43 -13.09
C PHE A 7 0.70 -3.11 -13.37
N ALA A 8 -0.21 -4.04 -13.09
CA ALA A 8 -1.65 -3.81 -13.25
C ALA A 8 -2.16 -2.64 -12.38
N GLN A 9 -1.67 -2.55 -11.14
CA GLN A 9 -2.04 -1.46 -10.23
C GLN A 9 -1.45 -0.11 -10.68
N VAL A 10 -0.20 -0.10 -11.16
CA VAL A 10 0.41 1.10 -11.75
C VAL A 10 -0.44 1.60 -12.92
N LYS A 11 -0.88 0.70 -13.82
CA LYS A 11 -1.77 1.07 -14.94
C LYS A 11 -3.11 1.62 -14.47
N ALA A 12 -3.72 1.00 -13.45
CA ALA A 12 -4.96 1.48 -12.88
C ALA A 12 -4.80 2.88 -12.23
N LEU A 13 -3.67 3.14 -11.58
CA LEU A 13 -3.36 4.45 -11.02
C LEU A 13 -3.11 5.49 -12.11
N GLN A 14 -2.38 5.18 -13.18
CA GLN A 14 -2.15 6.11 -14.30
C GLN A 14 -3.45 6.63 -14.94
N ALA A 15 -4.52 5.83 -14.91
CA ALA A 15 -5.83 6.25 -15.39
C ALA A 15 -6.52 7.29 -14.48
N ARG A 16 -6.05 7.48 -13.23
CA ARG A 16 -6.57 8.49 -12.30
C ARG A 16 -5.92 9.85 -12.61
N LYS A 17 -6.72 10.90 -12.78
CA LYS A 17 -6.25 12.26 -13.09
C LYS A 17 -5.11 12.75 -12.17
N ARG A 18 -5.22 12.49 -10.86
CA ARG A 18 -4.21 12.89 -9.85
C ARG A 18 -2.86 12.17 -9.98
N CYS A 19 -2.83 11.01 -10.63
CA CYS A 19 -1.66 10.17 -10.76
C CYS A 19 -1.10 10.11 -12.20
N ALA A 20 -1.80 10.72 -13.16
CA ALA A 20 -1.45 10.63 -14.59
C ALA A 20 -0.09 11.25 -14.92
N ALA A 21 0.35 12.25 -14.15
CA ALA A 21 1.62 12.94 -14.32
C ALA A 21 2.78 12.31 -13.51
N LEU A 22 2.52 11.28 -12.70
CA LEU A 22 3.53 10.62 -11.89
C LEU A 22 4.36 9.64 -12.72
N SER A 23 5.64 9.51 -12.40
CA SER A 23 6.49 8.51 -13.03
C SER A 23 5.98 7.10 -12.71
N ALA A 24 6.24 6.15 -13.62
CA ALA A 24 5.92 4.75 -13.39
C ALA A 24 6.63 4.21 -12.13
N THR A 25 7.87 4.68 -11.89
CA THR A 25 8.64 4.33 -10.70
C THR A 25 8.01 4.85 -9.41
N ALA A 26 7.53 6.10 -9.38
CA ALA A 26 6.84 6.64 -8.22
C ALA A 26 5.56 5.85 -7.91
N LEU A 27 4.78 5.50 -8.95
CA LEU A 27 3.59 4.67 -8.78
C LEU A 27 3.93 3.25 -8.32
N GLU A 28 5.02 2.67 -8.81
CA GLU A 28 5.49 1.35 -8.37
C GLU A 28 5.87 1.34 -6.89
N ILE A 29 6.64 2.34 -6.44
CA ILE A 29 6.99 2.52 -5.02
C ILE A 29 5.73 2.73 -4.18
N HIS A 30 4.79 3.57 -4.63
CA HIS A 30 3.53 3.82 -3.95
C HIS A 30 2.73 2.53 -3.72
N VAL A 31 2.54 1.74 -4.78
CA VAL A 31 1.79 0.47 -4.71
C VAL A 31 2.51 -0.53 -3.80
N ARG A 32 3.84 -0.68 -3.91
CA ARG A 32 4.60 -1.62 -3.07
C ARG A 32 4.60 -1.20 -1.60
N ALA A 33 4.72 0.09 -1.30
CA ALA A 33 4.70 0.60 0.07
C ALA A 33 3.34 0.39 0.74
N VAL A 34 2.24 0.70 0.04
CA VAL A 34 0.89 0.44 0.57
C VAL A 34 0.64 -1.06 0.75
N ALA A 35 1.07 -1.89 -0.20
CA ALA A 35 0.92 -3.33 -0.10
C ALA A 35 1.73 -3.93 1.07
N ASP A 36 2.96 -3.46 1.33
CA ASP A 36 3.78 -3.88 2.48
C ASP A 36 3.10 -3.56 3.82
N ARG A 37 2.45 -2.40 3.91
CA ARG A 37 1.82 -1.92 5.14
C ARG A 37 0.40 -2.44 5.37
N THR A 38 -0.18 -3.10 4.36
CA THR A 38 -1.54 -3.64 4.44
C THR A 38 -1.62 -4.72 5.54
N GLY A 39 -2.53 -4.52 6.50
CA GLY A 39 -2.69 -5.42 7.65
C GLY A 39 -1.85 -5.06 8.87
N SER A 40 -1.02 -4.01 8.79
CA SER A 40 -0.42 -3.40 9.98
C SER A 40 -1.42 -2.53 10.75
N VAL A 41 -1.12 -2.23 12.01
CA VAL A 41 -1.93 -1.33 12.87
C VAL A 41 -2.07 0.07 12.25
N TYR A 42 -1.02 0.53 11.55
CA TYR A 42 -0.96 1.84 10.91
C TYR A 42 -0.58 1.70 9.43
N PRO A 43 -1.54 1.33 8.56
CA PRO A 43 -1.28 1.01 7.16
C PRO A 43 -0.94 2.23 6.29
N ALA A 44 -1.28 3.43 6.76
CA ALA A 44 -0.96 4.69 6.10
C ALA A 44 0.46 5.18 6.39
N PHE A 45 1.16 4.64 7.40
CA PHE A 45 2.51 5.09 7.73
C PHE A 45 3.57 4.14 7.18
N VAL A 46 4.59 4.68 6.52
CA VAL A 46 5.74 3.96 5.97
C VAL A 46 7.01 4.60 6.56
N SER A 47 7.79 3.85 7.34
CA SER A 47 9.07 4.37 7.85
C SER A 47 10.15 4.40 6.76
N ASP A 48 11.16 5.25 6.92
CA ASP A 48 12.27 5.36 5.96
C ASP A 48 12.99 4.02 5.76
N GLY A 49 13.29 3.31 6.85
CA GLY A 49 13.94 1.99 6.76
C GLY A 49 13.08 0.93 6.06
N ARG A 50 11.75 1.05 6.12
CA ARG A 50 10.84 0.19 5.35
C ARG A 50 10.83 0.56 3.88
N LEU A 51 10.87 1.86 3.59
CA LEU A 51 10.93 2.36 2.23
C LEU A 51 12.22 1.92 1.53
N ASP A 52 13.37 1.99 2.22
CA ASP A 52 14.68 1.54 1.70
C ASP A 52 14.74 0.03 1.44
N ALA A 53 13.91 -0.76 2.12
CA ALA A 53 13.77 -2.19 1.84
C ALA A 53 13.02 -2.47 0.52
N ILE A 54 12.28 -1.50 -0.02
CA ILE A 54 11.54 -1.65 -1.28
C ILE A 54 12.45 -1.42 -2.49
N ALA A 55 13.31 -0.41 -2.44
CA ALA A 55 14.23 -0.06 -3.52
C ALA A 55 15.40 0.79 -2.97
N PRO A 56 16.51 0.94 -3.72
CA PRO A 56 17.64 1.75 -3.28
C PRO A 56 17.21 3.19 -2.93
N GLY A 57 17.80 3.75 -1.86
CA GLY A 57 17.46 5.06 -1.29
C GLY A 57 17.33 6.21 -2.32
N ARG A 58 18.19 6.24 -3.34
CA ARG A 58 18.11 7.25 -4.42
C ARG A 58 16.80 7.19 -5.21
N VAL A 59 16.27 5.98 -5.42
CA VAL A 59 15.04 5.73 -6.17
C VAL A 59 13.84 6.08 -5.31
N THR A 60 13.85 5.63 -4.05
CA THR A 60 12.77 5.87 -3.10
C THR A 60 12.64 7.34 -2.73
N THR A 61 13.75 8.06 -2.61
CA THR A 61 13.76 9.51 -2.35
C THR A 61 13.09 10.29 -3.48
N MET A 62 13.48 10.03 -4.74
CA MET A 62 12.86 10.71 -5.89
C MET A 62 11.38 10.36 -6.04
N ALA A 63 11.03 9.08 -5.86
CA ALA A 63 9.64 8.64 -5.84
C ALA A 63 8.83 9.33 -4.74
N ALA A 64 9.37 9.41 -3.52
CA ALA A 64 8.69 10.05 -2.39
C ALA A 64 8.47 11.55 -2.63
N LEU A 65 9.44 12.25 -3.24
CA LEU A 65 9.29 13.65 -3.64
C LEU A 65 8.16 13.84 -4.65
N GLU A 66 8.11 13.03 -5.71
CA GLU A 66 7.02 13.08 -6.69
C GLU A 66 5.65 12.83 -6.03
N LEU A 67 5.56 11.83 -5.17
CA LEU A 67 4.32 11.50 -4.45
C LEU A 67 3.91 12.60 -3.46
N CYS A 68 4.87 13.29 -2.84
CA CYS A 68 4.60 14.45 -1.99
C CYS A 68 4.09 15.65 -2.80
N MET A 69 4.71 15.95 -3.94
CA MET A 69 4.25 17.03 -4.82
C MET A 69 2.84 16.77 -5.38
N ALA A 70 2.47 15.50 -5.59
CA ALA A 70 1.13 15.11 -5.98
C ALA A 70 0.11 15.05 -4.81
N GLY A 71 0.53 15.35 -3.58
CA GLY A 71 -0.32 15.31 -2.38
C GLY A 71 -0.77 13.90 -1.99
N LEU A 72 -0.11 12.86 -2.51
CA LEU A 72 -0.39 11.47 -2.16
C LEU A 72 0.35 11.05 -0.90
N TRP A 73 1.51 11.66 -0.61
CA TRP A 73 2.36 11.38 0.53
C TRP A 73 2.66 12.68 1.28
N TYR A 74 2.94 12.56 2.58
CA TYR A 74 3.40 13.66 3.42
C TYR A 74 4.60 13.20 4.24
N ARG A 75 5.63 14.03 4.34
CA ARG A 75 6.81 13.73 5.17
C ARG A 75 6.43 13.73 6.66
N ALA A 76 6.93 12.74 7.39
CA ALA A 76 6.92 12.65 8.84
C ALA A 76 8.36 12.57 9.37
N SER A 77 8.54 12.64 10.70
CA SER A 77 9.87 12.70 11.34
C SER A 77 10.80 11.56 10.92
N ASP A 78 10.26 10.35 10.75
CA ASP A 78 10.99 9.09 10.50
C ASP A 78 10.41 8.29 9.32
N GLY A 79 9.68 8.95 8.43
CA GLY A 79 9.02 8.29 7.31
C GLY A 79 8.02 9.17 6.57
N TYR A 80 6.97 8.54 6.07
CA TYR A 80 5.93 9.17 5.27
C TYR A 80 4.54 8.68 5.67
N VAL A 81 3.57 9.58 5.59
CA VAL A 81 2.14 9.29 5.70
C VAL A 81 1.53 9.29 4.31
N VAL A 82 0.91 8.17 3.94
CA VAL A 82 0.20 7.97 2.69
C VAL A 82 -1.23 8.49 2.82
N ALA A 83 -1.58 9.44 1.96
CA ALA A 83 -2.89 10.08 1.89
C ALA A 83 -3.83 9.46 0.83
N ASP A 84 -3.35 8.50 0.04
CA ASP A 84 -4.17 7.71 -0.89
C ASP A 84 -4.98 6.65 -0.14
N LEU A 85 -6.03 7.11 0.56
CA LEU A 85 -6.92 6.25 1.33
C LEU A 85 -7.65 5.22 0.45
N ASP A 86 -7.94 5.58 -0.81
CA ASP A 86 -8.59 4.69 -1.77
C ASP A 86 -7.73 3.45 -2.06
N LEU A 87 -6.42 3.65 -2.26
CA LEU A 87 -5.49 2.55 -2.49
C LEU A 87 -5.29 1.70 -1.22
N ILE A 88 -5.17 2.34 -0.06
CA ILE A 88 -5.07 1.65 1.23
C ILE A 88 -6.30 0.77 1.47
N GLU A 89 -7.50 1.31 1.26
CA GLU A 89 -8.76 0.56 1.42
C GLU A 89 -8.83 -0.60 0.42
N HIS A 90 -8.45 -0.36 -0.83
CA HIS A 90 -8.42 -1.41 -1.88
C HIS A 90 -7.59 -2.62 -1.45
N PHE A 91 -6.39 -2.39 -0.90
CA PHE A 91 -5.53 -3.46 -0.41
C PHE A 91 -6.00 -4.05 0.93
N ALA A 92 -6.68 -3.28 1.78
CA ALA A 92 -7.24 -3.78 3.04
C ALA A 92 -8.46 -4.70 2.86
N ARG A 93 -9.25 -4.53 1.79
CA ARG A 93 -10.46 -5.33 1.50
C ARG A 93 -10.22 -6.86 1.49
N PRO A 94 -9.19 -7.39 0.82
CA PRO A 94 -8.82 -8.80 0.89
C PRO A 94 -8.50 -9.28 2.32
N VAL A 95 -7.77 -8.48 3.10
CA VAL A 95 -7.37 -8.82 4.48
C VAL A 95 -8.59 -8.90 5.39
N ARG A 96 -9.49 -7.92 5.32
CA ARG A 96 -10.75 -7.92 6.09
C ARG A 96 -11.60 -9.15 5.77
N ARG A 97 -11.73 -9.51 4.48
CA ARG A 97 -12.45 -10.73 4.06
C ARG A 97 -11.77 -12.01 4.54
N ARG A 98 -10.44 -12.08 4.53
CA ARG A 98 -9.68 -13.24 5.03
C ARG A 98 -9.85 -13.40 6.54
N TRP A 99 -9.80 -12.30 7.29
CA TRP A 99 -10.06 -12.27 8.73
C TRP A 99 -11.47 -12.76 9.06
N ILE A 100 -12.50 -12.23 8.37
CA ILE A 100 -13.88 -12.69 8.56
C ILE A 100 -14.04 -14.19 8.26
N ARG A 101 -13.38 -14.71 7.22
CA ARG A 101 -13.40 -16.15 6.92
C ARG A 101 -12.64 -17.00 7.94
N ALA A 102 -11.51 -16.51 8.46
CA ALA A 102 -10.72 -17.20 9.46
C ALA A 102 -11.49 -17.27 10.79
N VAL A 103 -12.09 -16.16 11.20
CA VAL A 103 -12.98 -16.07 12.37
C VAL A 103 -14.20 -16.98 12.16
N GLY A 104 -14.87 -16.91 11.01
CA GLY A 104 -16.00 -17.80 10.71
C GLY A 104 -15.65 -19.29 10.70
N ARG A 105 -14.43 -19.66 10.27
CA ARG A 105 -13.93 -21.04 10.34
C ARG A 105 -13.68 -21.47 11.79
N PHE A 106 -13.02 -20.62 12.58
CA PHE A 106 -12.78 -20.86 14.00
C PHE A 106 -14.09 -21.04 14.78
N PHE A 107 -15.08 -20.16 14.56
CA PHE A 107 -16.41 -20.28 15.18
C PHE A 107 -17.12 -21.58 14.76
N LYS A 108 -16.96 -22.04 13.51
CA LYS A 108 -17.56 -23.29 13.03
C LYS A 108 -16.89 -24.53 13.63
N GLU A 109 -15.58 -24.50 13.88
CA GLU A 109 -14.81 -25.60 14.47
C GLU A 109 -14.98 -25.72 15.99
N PHE A 110 -15.19 -24.59 16.70
CA PHE A 110 -15.16 -24.59 18.16
C PHE A 110 -16.50 -24.31 18.86
N LEU A 111 -17.55 -23.89 18.13
CA LEU A 111 -18.83 -23.46 18.74
C LEU A 111 -20.08 -24.16 18.21
N ILE A 112 -19.96 -25.08 17.25
CA ILE A 112 -21.06 -25.94 16.82
C ILE A 112 -20.66 -27.39 17.14
N PRO A 113 -21.16 -27.98 18.24
CA PRO A 113 -21.01 -29.41 18.47
C PRO A 113 -21.86 -30.15 17.44
N VAL A 114 -21.31 -31.21 16.86
CA VAL A 114 -22.06 -32.26 16.15
C VAL A 114 -22.96 -32.97 17.16
#